data_AF-A0A7R9WIX4-F1
#
_entry.id   AF-A0A7R9WIX4-F1
#
_cell.length_a   1.000
_cell.length_b   1.000
_cell.length_c   1.000
_cell.angle_alpha   90.00
_cell.angle_beta   90.00
_cell.angle_gamma   90.00
#
_symmetry.space_group_name_H-M   'P 1'
#
loop_
_entity.id
_entity.type
_entity.pdbx_description
1 polymer ?
#
loop_
_entity_poly.entity_id
_entity_poly.type
_entity_poly.pdbx_seq_one_letter_code
_entity_poly.pdbx_strand_id
1 'polypeptide(L)'
;VEQRLDPVLRRWCLDQVKRVLQSSRKHTDRAQKRKAKLDELGFEWETLKSELHPGPETEEEKQYGSIWYSHYLKLLDYKQEHGHCNVPLNEKDERYKFLATSWVPQMRQCHRERTSSKGKSLYMLSDERVRLLEEAGFDWSRRRTVWLEQYADLAAFAAEHGHCRPPLSSELGKWTAGIR
;
A
#
# COMPACT_ATOMS: atom_id res chain seq x y z
N VAL A 1 -22.94 11.03 1.01
CA VAL A 1 -22.40 9.79 0.42
C VAL A 1 -21.11 10.19 -0.29
N GLU A 2 -19.98 10.18 0.42
CA GLU A 2 -18.67 10.37 -0.21
C GLU A 2 -18.46 9.19 -1.16
N GLN A 3 -18.59 9.43 -2.46
CA GLN A 3 -18.27 8.44 -3.46
C GLN A 3 -16.75 8.24 -3.41
N ARG A 4 -16.32 7.19 -2.70
CA ARG A 4 -14.93 6.72 -2.76
C ARG A 4 -14.59 6.48 -4.22
N LEU A 5 -13.62 7.23 -4.74
CA LEU A 5 -13.12 7.08 -6.10
C LEU A 5 -12.73 5.62 -6.33
N ASP A 6 -13.11 5.10 -7.49
CA ASP A 6 -12.66 3.78 -7.95
C ASP A 6 -11.13 3.67 -7.82
N PRO A 7 -10.56 2.57 -7.28
CA PRO A 7 -9.13 2.45 -7.04
C PRO A 7 -8.26 2.64 -8.29
N VAL A 8 -8.76 2.26 -9.47
CA VAL A 8 -8.06 2.44 -10.76
C VAL A 8 -8.10 3.90 -11.18
N LEU A 9 -9.28 4.53 -11.07
CA LEU A 9 -9.42 5.96 -11.33
C LEU A 9 -8.54 6.80 -10.38
N ARG A 10 -8.53 6.45 -9.09
CA ARG A 10 -7.71 7.10 -8.07
C ARG A 10 -6.21 6.97 -8.38
N ARG A 11 -5.75 5.76 -8.72
CA ARG A 11 -4.37 5.50 -9.20
C ARG A 11 -4.01 6.40 -10.39
N TRP A 12 -4.92 6.52 -11.36
CA TRP A 12 -4.71 7.32 -12.55
C TRP A 12 -4.66 8.82 -12.25
N CYS A 13 -5.59 9.34 -11.44
CA CYS A 13 -5.64 10.75 -11.03
C CYS A 13 -4.32 11.16 -10.38
N LEU A 14 -3.84 10.34 -9.44
CA LEU A 14 -2.60 10.62 -8.71
C LEU A 14 -1.34 10.49 -9.60
N ASP A 15 -1.36 9.60 -10.60
CA ASP A 15 -0.32 9.54 -11.64
C ASP A 15 -0.26 10.83 -12.47
N GLN A 16 -1.43 11.40 -12.82
CA GLN A 16 -1.48 12.68 -13.54
C GLN A 16 -0.88 13.82 -12.73
N VAL A 17 -1.22 13.94 -11.44
CA VAL A 17 -0.65 14.97 -10.56
C VAL A 17 0.87 14.84 -10.47
N LYS A 18 1.38 13.62 -10.24
CA LYS A 18 2.83 13.35 -10.20
C LYS A 18 3.52 13.78 -11.50
N ARG A 19 2.95 13.45 -12.67
CA ARG A 19 3.50 13.84 -13.97
C ARG A 19 3.56 15.35 -14.13
N VAL A 20 2.50 16.06 -13.74
CA VAL A 20 2.46 17.53 -13.82
C VAL A 20 3.55 18.15 -12.94
N LEU A 21 3.70 17.70 -11.69
CA LEU A 21 4.74 18.18 -10.78
C LEU A 21 6.17 17.95 -11.33
N GLN A 22 6.43 16.79 -11.94
CA GLN A 22 7.73 16.48 -12.53
C GLN A 22 7.97 17.19 -13.88
N SER A 23 6.91 17.53 -14.62
CA SER A 23 6.97 18.14 -15.95
C SER A 23 7.25 19.64 -15.95
N SER A 24 7.24 20.32 -14.80
CA SER A 24 7.68 21.73 -14.71
C SER A 24 9.10 21.95 -15.22
N ARG A 25 9.90 20.87 -15.41
CA ARG A 25 11.25 20.89 -16.02
C ARG A 25 11.27 20.66 -17.54
N LYS A 26 10.18 20.19 -18.18
CA LYS A 26 10.06 19.99 -19.64
C LYS A 26 8.60 20.21 -20.09
N HIS A 27 8.28 21.45 -20.45
CA HIS A 27 6.96 21.83 -20.99
C HIS A 27 6.79 21.30 -22.41
N THR A 28 5.90 20.32 -22.60
CA THR A 28 5.48 19.87 -23.94
C THR A 28 4.04 20.32 -24.21
N ASP A 29 3.75 20.74 -25.44
CA ASP A 29 2.41 21.16 -25.89
C ASP A 29 1.34 20.09 -25.59
N ARG A 30 1.69 18.81 -25.73
CA ARG A 30 0.80 17.68 -25.41
C ARG A 30 0.42 17.62 -23.93
N ALA A 31 1.35 17.95 -23.02
CA ALA A 31 1.07 17.95 -21.58
C ALA A 31 0.13 19.10 -21.19
N GLN A 32 0.33 20.29 -21.78
CA GLN A 32 -0.56 21.45 -21.57
C GLN A 32 -1.98 21.18 -22.05
N LYS A 33 -2.15 20.61 -23.25
CA LYS A 33 -3.48 20.23 -23.78
C LYS A 33 -4.22 19.21 -22.90
N ARG A 34 -3.49 18.25 -22.31
CA ARG A 34 -4.08 17.28 -21.37
C ARG A 34 -4.50 17.92 -20.06
N LYS A 35 -3.68 18.83 -19.51
CA LYS A 35 -4.02 19.59 -18.31
C LYS A 35 -5.28 20.43 -18.52
N ALA A 36 -5.37 21.15 -19.64
CA ALA A 36 -6.54 21.99 -19.95
C ALA A 36 -7.86 21.19 -19.96
N LYS A 37 -7.86 19.99 -20.56
CA LYS A 37 -9.04 19.10 -20.53
C LYS A 37 -9.45 18.64 -19.14
N LEU A 38 -8.51 18.52 -18.21
CA LEU A 38 -8.79 18.15 -16.82
C LEU A 38 -9.27 19.37 -16.03
N ASP A 39 -8.71 20.55 -16.31
CA ASP A 39 -9.18 21.81 -15.74
C ASP A 39 -10.67 22.06 -16.10
N GLU A 40 -11.07 21.78 -17.35
CA GLU A 40 -12.47 21.87 -17.82
C GLU A 40 -13.44 20.95 -17.06
N LEU A 41 -12.94 19.83 -16.53
CA LEU A 41 -13.73 18.87 -15.73
C LEU A 41 -13.77 19.24 -14.25
N GLY A 42 -13.15 20.36 -13.85
CA GLY A 42 -13.03 20.74 -12.44
C GLY A 42 -12.10 19.82 -11.65
N PHE A 43 -11.08 19.25 -12.30
CA PHE A 43 -10.16 18.30 -11.66
C PHE A 43 -9.46 18.94 -10.45
N GLU A 44 -9.60 18.31 -9.28
CA GLU A 44 -9.13 18.84 -8.02
C GLU A 44 -7.61 18.66 -7.82
N TRP A 45 -6.82 19.51 -8.46
CA TRP A 45 -5.36 19.45 -8.40
C TRP A 45 -4.80 19.66 -7.00
N GLU A 46 -5.30 20.65 -6.25
CA GLU A 46 -4.74 21.00 -4.94
C GLU A 46 -5.06 19.93 -3.89
N THR A 47 -6.27 19.36 -3.92
CA THR A 47 -6.65 18.22 -3.07
C THR A 47 -5.69 17.06 -3.27
N LEU A 48 -5.51 16.60 -4.50
CA LEU A 48 -4.65 15.45 -4.80
C LEU A 48 -3.15 15.76 -4.63
N LYS A 49 -2.70 17.00 -4.83
CA LYS A 49 -1.32 17.43 -4.50
C LYS A 49 -1.08 17.39 -3.00
N SER A 50 -2.05 17.84 -2.20
CA SER A 50 -1.97 17.81 -0.74
C SER A 50 -1.95 16.37 -0.22
N GLU A 51 -2.67 15.44 -0.87
CA GLU A 51 -2.57 14.00 -0.60
C GLU A 51 -1.19 13.42 -0.94
N LEU A 52 -0.56 13.90 -2.02
CA LEU A 52 0.80 13.54 -2.43
C LEU A 52 1.88 14.08 -1.49
N HIS A 53 1.65 15.25 -0.88
CA HIS A 53 2.59 15.99 -0.04
C HIS A 53 1.93 16.56 1.24
N PRO A 54 1.50 15.71 2.20
CA PRO A 54 0.92 16.20 3.45
C PRO A 54 2.02 16.62 4.42
N GLY A 55 2.36 17.92 4.49
CA GLY A 55 3.31 18.47 5.47
C GLY A 55 3.82 19.89 5.14
N PRO A 56 4.42 20.61 6.12
CA PRO A 56 5.04 21.91 5.87
C PRO A 56 6.20 21.77 4.86
N GLU A 57 6.34 22.75 3.98
CA GLU A 57 7.10 22.61 2.73
C GLU A 57 8.62 22.81 2.91
N THR A 58 9.33 21.82 3.44
CA THR A 58 10.78 21.72 3.15
C THR A 58 11.00 20.97 1.83
N GLU A 59 12.00 21.38 1.05
CA GLU A 59 12.32 20.75 -0.24
C GLU A 59 12.70 19.26 -0.10
N GLU A 60 13.29 18.91 1.04
CA GLU A 60 13.66 17.54 1.42
C GLU A 60 12.41 16.67 1.62
N GLU A 61 11.39 17.17 2.33
CA GLU A 61 10.11 16.47 2.54
C GLU A 61 9.33 16.29 1.22
N LYS A 62 9.41 17.27 0.30
CA LYS A 62 8.85 17.14 -1.06
C LYS A 62 9.50 15.99 -1.83
N GLN A 63 10.82 15.88 -1.77
CA GLN A 63 11.55 14.80 -2.43
C GLN A 63 11.22 13.42 -1.84
N TYR A 64 11.19 13.29 -0.51
CA TYR A 64 10.82 12.04 0.16
C TYR A 64 9.36 11.63 -0.12
N GLY A 65 8.43 12.60 -0.15
CA GLY A 65 7.03 12.37 -0.55
C GLY A 65 6.91 11.82 -1.97
N SER A 66 7.63 12.39 -2.93
CA SER A 66 7.64 11.95 -4.33
C SER A 66 8.13 10.49 -4.49
N ILE A 67 9.17 10.10 -3.75
CA ILE A 67 9.70 8.72 -3.77
C ILE A 67 8.71 7.75 -3.12
N TRP A 68 8.16 8.09 -1.95
CA TRP A 68 7.16 7.27 -1.28
C TRP A 68 5.96 7.02 -2.18
N TYR A 69 5.45 8.08 -2.80
CA TYR A 69 4.31 8.02 -3.68
C TYR A 69 4.58 7.19 -4.93
N SER A 70 5.80 7.27 -5.48
CA SER A 70 6.22 6.40 -6.57
C SER A 70 6.14 4.91 -6.23
N HIS A 71 6.49 4.52 -5.01
CA HIS A 71 6.37 3.13 -4.56
C HIS A 71 4.93 2.74 -4.22
N TYR A 72 4.15 3.65 -3.63
CA TYR A 72 2.72 3.46 -3.41
C TYR A 72 1.98 3.17 -4.72
N LEU A 73 2.27 3.95 -5.77
CA LEU A 73 1.72 3.74 -7.10
C LEU A 73 2.08 2.35 -7.67
N LYS A 74 3.33 1.89 -7.49
CA LYS A 74 3.73 0.53 -7.87
C LYS A 74 3.01 -0.54 -7.05
N LEU A 75 2.73 -0.28 -5.77
CA LEU A 75 1.96 -1.20 -4.93
C LEU A 75 0.51 -1.33 -5.44
N LEU A 76 -0.09 -0.23 -5.90
CA LEU A 76 -1.40 -0.25 -6.52
C LEU A 76 -1.39 -1.02 -7.85
N ASP A 77 -0.35 -0.85 -8.67
CA ASP A 77 -0.18 -1.64 -9.91
C ASP A 77 -0.08 -3.14 -9.59
N TYR A 78 0.73 -3.50 -8.59
CA TYR A 78 0.83 -4.87 -8.10
C TYR A 78 -0.51 -5.42 -7.59
N LYS A 79 -1.26 -4.62 -6.84
CA LYS A 79 -2.61 -5.00 -6.38
C LYS A 79 -3.55 -5.23 -7.56
N GLN A 80 -3.49 -4.41 -8.59
CA GLN A 80 -4.33 -4.58 -9.78
C GLN A 80 -3.97 -5.86 -10.53
N GLU A 81 -2.69 -6.21 -10.62
CA GLU A 81 -2.20 -7.41 -11.31
C GLU A 81 -2.44 -8.70 -10.49
N HIS A 82 -2.32 -8.65 -9.15
CA HIS A 82 -2.32 -9.83 -8.28
C HIS A 82 -3.53 -9.93 -7.32
N GLY A 83 -4.40 -8.92 -7.30
CA GLY A 83 -5.57 -8.83 -6.41
C GLY A 83 -5.26 -8.43 -4.96
N HIS A 84 -3.99 -8.37 -4.56
CA HIS A 84 -3.56 -8.07 -3.19
C HIS A 84 -2.27 -7.26 -3.13
N CYS A 85 -1.99 -6.59 -2.01
CA CYS A 85 -0.75 -5.85 -1.78
C CYS A 85 0.40 -6.70 -1.20
N ASN A 86 0.26 -8.02 -1.17
CA ASN A 86 1.23 -8.94 -0.57
C ASN A 86 2.36 -9.30 -1.53
N VAL A 87 3.32 -8.39 -1.69
CA VAL A 87 4.50 -8.60 -2.53
C VAL A 87 5.48 -9.59 -1.84
N PRO A 88 5.83 -10.72 -2.47
CA PRO A 88 6.74 -11.70 -1.91
C PRO A 88 8.19 -11.20 -1.93
N LEU A 89 8.99 -11.55 -0.91
CA LEU A 89 10.40 -11.11 -0.78
C LEU A 89 11.27 -11.53 -1.98
N ASN A 90 10.94 -12.64 -2.63
CA ASN A 90 11.62 -13.19 -3.80
C ASN A 90 10.92 -12.84 -5.12
N GLU A 91 10.26 -11.68 -5.18
CA GLU A 91 9.61 -11.18 -6.39
C GLU A 91 10.59 -11.18 -7.58
N LYS A 92 10.16 -11.80 -8.68
CA LYS A 92 10.95 -12.00 -9.89
C LYS A 92 10.84 -10.83 -10.86
N ASP A 93 9.74 -10.09 -10.79
CA ASP A 93 9.55 -8.91 -11.61
C ASP A 93 10.41 -7.74 -11.07
N GLU A 94 11.38 -7.32 -11.87
CA GLU A 94 12.27 -6.19 -11.56
C GLU A 94 11.51 -4.88 -11.29
N ARG A 95 10.27 -4.72 -11.80
CA ARG A 95 9.40 -3.56 -11.51
C ARG A 95 9.08 -3.44 -10.02
N TYR A 96 8.89 -4.58 -9.35
CA TYR A 96 8.43 -4.70 -7.96
C TYR A 96 9.50 -5.20 -7.00
N LYS A 97 10.69 -5.56 -7.48
CA LYS A 97 11.79 -6.05 -6.63
C LYS A 97 12.15 -5.12 -5.47
N PHE A 98 12.30 -3.82 -5.73
CA PHE A 98 12.56 -2.84 -4.65
C PHE A 98 11.37 -2.73 -3.67
N LEU A 99 10.15 -2.85 -4.20
CA LEU A 99 8.94 -2.84 -3.40
C LEU A 99 8.95 -4.02 -2.41
N ALA A 100 9.30 -5.21 -2.90
CA ALA A 100 9.42 -6.45 -2.13
C ALA A 100 10.53 -6.43 -1.08
N THR A 101 11.75 -6.04 -1.46
CA THR A 101 12.96 -6.25 -0.64
C THR A 101 13.20 -5.14 0.36
N SER A 102 12.76 -3.91 0.06
CA SER A 102 13.08 -2.73 0.86
C SER A 102 11.85 -2.01 1.35
N TRP A 103 10.96 -1.59 0.44
CA TRP A 103 9.91 -0.64 0.80
C TRP A 103 8.79 -1.27 1.66
N VAL A 104 8.24 -2.42 1.26
CA VAL A 104 7.21 -3.12 2.05
C VAL A 104 7.71 -3.50 3.46
N PRO A 105 8.91 -4.10 3.62
CA PRO A 105 9.49 -4.34 4.94
C PRO A 105 9.65 -3.06 5.77
N GLN A 106 10.13 -1.97 5.14
CA GLN A 106 10.29 -0.67 5.80
C GLN A 106 8.95 -0.11 6.28
N MET A 107 7.88 -0.16 5.46
CA MET A 107 6.55 0.31 5.87
C MET A 107 6.03 -0.47 7.08
N ARG A 108 6.15 -1.80 7.07
CA ARG A 108 5.77 -2.66 8.21
C ARG A 108 6.60 -2.36 9.46
N GLN A 109 7.89 -2.10 9.31
CA GLN A 109 8.75 -1.69 10.41
C GLN A 109 8.32 -0.35 11.01
N CYS A 110 8.16 0.68 10.19
CA CYS A 110 7.73 2.01 10.64
C CYS A 110 6.36 1.94 11.35
N HIS A 111 5.42 1.14 10.85
CA HIS A 111 4.12 0.94 11.49
C HIS A 111 4.24 0.28 12.88
N ARG A 112 5.11 -0.73 13.03
CA ARG A 112 5.38 -1.35 14.35
C ARG A 112 6.03 -0.37 15.32
N GLU A 113 7.00 0.42 14.84
CA GLU A 113 7.67 1.43 15.67
C GLU A 113 6.71 2.55 16.10
N ARG A 114 5.79 2.94 15.21
CA ARG A 114 4.71 3.91 15.47
C ARG A 114 3.72 3.42 16.53
N THR A 115 3.33 2.14 16.47
CA THR A 115 2.42 1.52 17.43
C THR A 115 3.10 1.09 18.74
N SER A 116 4.43 1.15 18.79
CA SER A 116 5.21 0.89 20.00
C SER A 116 5.42 2.17 20.81
N SER A 117 5.63 2.03 22.12
CA SER A 117 5.88 3.12 23.08
C SER A 117 7.14 3.96 22.83
N LYS A 118 7.90 3.68 21.75
CA LYS A 118 9.16 4.37 21.39
C LYS A 118 8.99 5.45 20.32
N GLY A 119 7.81 5.59 19.71
CA GLY A 119 7.35 6.79 18.97
C GLY A 119 8.35 7.44 18.02
N LYS A 120 9.05 6.66 17.17
CA LYS A 120 10.29 7.15 16.53
C LYS A 120 10.26 7.40 15.02
N SER A 121 9.12 7.31 14.33
CA SER A 121 9.10 7.70 12.90
C SER A 121 7.73 8.19 12.43
N LEU A 122 7.46 9.49 12.62
CA LEU A 122 6.29 10.16 12.04
C LEU A 122 6.53 10.60 10.59
N TYR A 123 7.77 10.92 10.19
CA TYR A 123 8.06 11.52 8.89
C TYR A 123 7.97 10.53 7.72
N MET A 124 8.36 9.26 7.95
CA MET A 124 8.35 8.22 6.91
C MET A 124 6.93 7.67 6.68
N LEU A 125 6.15 7.58 7.75
CA LEU A 125 4.82 6.96 7.76
C LEU A 125 3.83 7.87 8.52
N SER A 126 3.45 8.97 7.88
CA SER A 126 2.42 9.89 8.37
C SER A 126 1.04 9.23 8.43
N ASP A 127 0.10 9.82 9.17
CA ASP A 127 -1.28 9.33 9.25
C ASP A 127 -1.93 9.17 7.87
N GLU A 128 -1.72 10.14 6.99
CA GLU A 128 -2.23 10.07 5.62
C GLU A 128 -1.64 8.89 4.85
N ARG A 129 -0.32 8.64 4.95
CA ARG A 129 0.32 7.49 4.31
C ARG A 129 -0.20 6.15 4.85
N VAL A 130 -0.50 6.09 6.15
CA VAL A 130 -1.15 4.91 6.75
C VAL A 130 -2.54 4.72 6.15
N ARG A 131 -3.36 5.77 6.13
CA ARG A 131 -4.70 5.74 5.54
C ARG A 131 -4.68 5.28 4.08
N LEU A 132 -3.79 5.82 3.26
CA LEU A 132 -3.62 5.44 1.85
C LEU A 132 -3.30 3.96 1.67
N LEU A 133 -2.47 3.41 2.56
CA LEU A 133 -2.09 2.00 2.57
C LEU A 133 -3.25 1.11 3.06
N GLU A 134 -3.99 1.53 4.07
CA GLU A 134 -5.17 0.82 4.57
C GLU A 134 -6.30 0.79 3.54
N GLU A 135 -6.57 1.91 2.86
CA GLU A 135 -7.52 1.97 1.74
C GLU A 135 -7.08 1.09 0.56
N ALA A 136 -5.76 0.98 0.36
CA ALA A 136 -5.20 0.02 -0.60
C ALA A 136 -5.33 -1.44 -0.14
N GLY A 137 -5.72 -1.72 1.11
CA GLY A 137 -5.78 -3.08 1.66
C GLY A 137 -4.38 -3.65 1.96
N PHE A 138 -3.44 -2.78 2.34
CA PHE A 138 -2.09 -3.18 2.70
C PHE A 138 -2.07 -3.95 4.03
N ASP A 139 -1.49 -5.14 4.01
CA ASP A 139 -1.32 -5.95 5.21
C ASP A 139 -0.04 -5.57 5.97
N TRP A 140 -0.22 -4.87 7.09
CA TRP A 140 0.85 -4.47 8.02
C TRP A 140 1.53 -5.65 8.74
N SER A 141 0.86 -6.80 8.87
CA SER A 141 1.38 -7.96 9.57
C SER A 141 0.87 -9.28 8.98
N ARG A 142 1.46 -9.67 7.84
CA ARG A 142 1.16 -10.95 7.17
C ARG A 142 1.20 -12.16 8.10
N ARG A 143 2.18 -12.18 9.01
CA ARG A 143 2.28 -13.27 10.00
C ARG A 143 1.05 -13.34 10.90
N ARG A 144 0.52 -12.19 11.32
CA ARG A 144 -0.69 -12.12 12.14
C ARG A 144 -1.93 -12.49 11.32
N THR A 145 -2.04 -11.98 10.09
CA THR A 145 -3.17 -12.28 9.20
C THR A 145 -3.26 -13.76 8.89
N VAL A 146 -2.16 -14.39 8.45
CA VAL A 146 -2.10 -15.83 8.19
C VAL A 146 -2.42 -16.66 9.43
N TRP A 147 -1.93 -16.23 10.61
CA TRP A 147 -2.26 -16.90 11.86
C TRP A 147 -3.77 -16.83 12.18
N LEU A 148 -4.41 -15.68 11.97
CA LEU A 148 -5.85 -15.51 12.20
C LEU A 148 -6.69 -16.34 11.23
N GLU A 149 -6.29 -16.40 9.95
CA GLU A 149 -6.93 -17.26 8.94
C GLU A 149 -6.83 -18.74 9.35
N GLN A 150 -5.63 -19.21 9.69
CA GLN A 150 -5.40 -20.61 10.10
C GLN A 150 -6.07 -20.94 11.45
N TYR A 151 -6.16 -19.97 12.35
CA TYR A 151 -6.93 -20.11 13.59
C TYR A 151 -8.43 -20.25 13.30
N ALA A 152 -8.99 -19.46 12.38
CA ALA A 152 -10.38 -19.56 11.97
C ALA A 152 -10.68 -20.93 11.34
N ASP A 153 -9.79 -21.42 10.48
CA ASP A 153 -9.88 -22.77 9.89
C ASP A 153 -9.84 -23.86 10.98
N LEU A 154 -8.96 -23.71 11.98
CA LEU A 154 -8.88 -24.64 13.11
C LEU A 154 -10.14 -24.60 13.98
N ALA A 155 -10.71 -23.42 14.21
CA ALA A 155 -11.96 -23.26 14.94
C ALA A 155 -13.13 -23.93 14.21
N ALA A 156 -13.21 -23.76 12.87
CA ALA A 156 -14.21 -24.43 12.05
C ALA A 156 -14.05 -25.96 12.08
N PHE A 157 -12.81 -26.45 11.95
CA PHE A 157 -12.51 -27.89 12.04
C PHE A 157 -12.92 -28.46 13.41
N ALA A 158 -12.60 -27.75 14.49
CA ALA A 158 -12.95 -28.18 15.84
C ALA A 158 -14.47 -28.19 16.09
N ALA A 159 -15.21 -27.23 15.51
CA ALA A 159 -16.67 -27.21 15.59
C ALA A 159 -17.31 -28.39 14.84
N GLU A 160 -16.75 -28.80 13.71
CA GLU A 160 -17.25 -29.93 12.92
C GLU A 160 -16.86 -31.30 13.49
N HIS A 161 -15.63 -31.45 13.97
CA HIS A 161 -15.05 -32.74 14.36
C HIS A 161 -14.96 -32.97 15.88
N GLY A 162 -15.24 -31.93 16.69
CA GLY A 162 -15.16 -31.99 18.16
C GLY A 162 -13.73 -32.01 18.73
N HIS A 163 -12.70 -31.83 17.91
CA HIS A 163 -11.31 -31.80 18.35
C HIS A 163 -10.41 -30.93 17.45
N CYS A 164 -9.32 -30.39 18.00
CA CYS A 164 -8.33 -29.58 17.27
C CYS A 164 -7.17 -30.40 16.71
N ARG A 165 -7.47 -31.55 16.09
CA ARG A 165 -6.45 -32.49 15.55
C ARG A 165 -6.68 -32.76 14.06
N PRO A 166 -6.47 -31.76 13.20
CA PRO A 166 -6.57 -31.96 11.76
C PRO A 166 -5.51 -32.97 11.28
N PRO A 167 -5.78 -33.74 10.21
CA PRO A 167 -4.82 -34.70 9.67
C PRO A 167 -3.50 -34.02 9.29
N LEU A 168 -2.35 -34.60 9.66
CA LEU A 168 -1.01 -34.05 9.35
C LEU A 168 -0.75 -33.91 7.83
N SER A 169 -1.50 -34.64 7.00
CA SER A 169 -1.46 -34.51 5.53
C SER A 169 -2.09 -33.21 5.02
N SER A 170 -2.98 -32.57 5.80
CA SER A 170 -3.61 -31.29 5.46
C SER A 170 -2.72 -30.10 5.78
N GLU A 171 -2.92 -28.96 5.10
CA GLU A 171 -2.20 -27.71 5.41
C GLU A 171 -2.43 -27.25 6.85
N LEU A 172 -3.64 -27.43 7.37
CA LEU A 172 -3.98 -27.12 8.76
C LEU A 172 -3.27 -28.06 9.75
N GLY A 173 -3.06 -29.33 9.39
CA GLY A 173 -2.26 -30.30 10.15
C GLY A 173 -0.78 -29.94 10.21
N LYS A 174 -0.19 -29.54 9.07
CA LYS A 174 1.20 -29.06 9.00
C LYS A 174 1.39 -27.80 9.83
N TRP A 175 0.46 -26.85 9.74
CA TRP A 175 0.49 -25.63 10.53
C TRP A 175 0.36 -25.91 12.03
N THR A 176 -0.64 -26.70 12.44
CA THR A 176 -0.86 -27.05 13.85
C THR A 176 0.31 -27.80 14.46
N ALA A 177 1.03 -28.62 13.69
CA ALA A 177 2.26 -29.27 14.13
C ALA A 177 3.43 -28.29 14.33
N GLY A 178 3.48 -27.21 13.55
CA GLY A 178 4.53 -26.20 13.64
C GLY A 178 4.36 -25.16 14.75
N ILE A 179 3.16 -25.03 15.32
CA ILE A 179 2.87 -24.11 16.45
C ILE A 179 2.85 -24.79 17.82
N ARG A 180 3.04 -26.11 17.85
CA ARG A 180 2.94 -26.96 19.05
C ARG A 180 4.28 -27.08 19.75
#